data_AF-A0A1P8KB61-F1
#
_entry.id   AF-A0A1P8KB61-F1
#
_cell.length_a   1.000
_cell.length_b   1.000
_cell.length_c   1.000
_cell.angle_alpha   90.00
_cell.angle_beta   90.00
_cell.angle_gamma   90.00
#
_symmetry.space_group_name_H-M   'P 1'
#
loop_
_entity.id
_entity.type
_entity.pdbx_description
1 polymer ?
#
loop_
_entity_poly.entity_id
_entity_poly.type
_entity_poly.pdbx_seq_one_letter_code
_entity_poly.pdbx_strand_id
1 'polypeptide(L)'
;MAFNMAASVSSLGLDVRTLTMRFVALAITSLLALVLAGCAVAPAAKHEVQIAHLPVEQVFPLEGEQCGCMSFRAGAQQAKNAALFSFTPTQGRLRVNGQNLELKQAAHRTAAGGHVNEFTGSGVSALLTAKEVPFLQACSPYPEPPVHGSCFVGTLDVKAEQGSESLQVVQLCGC
;
A
#
# COMPACT_ATOMS: atom_id res chain seq x y z
N MET A 1 102.15 -17.42 30.99
CA MET A 1 101.14 -16.34 31.11
C MET A 1 99.94 -16.82 30.30
N ALA A 2 98.75 -17.18 30.79
CA ALA A 2 97.97 -16.87 32.00
C ALA A 2 96.86 -15.82 31.76
N PHE A 3 95.65 -16.13 32.26
CA PHE A 3 94.35 -15.40 32.18
C PHE A 3 93.67 -15.36 30.78
N ASN A 4 92.36 -15.60 30.53
CA ASN A 4 91.11 -15.93 31.30
C ASN A 4 90.03 -14.81 31.33
N MET A 5 88.74 -15.20 31.36
CA MET A 5 87.47 -14.40 31.44
C MET A 5 87.07 -13.65 30.13
N ALA A 6 85.80 -13.41 29.73
CA ALA A 6 84.42 -13.44 30.31
C ALA A 6 83.99 -12.21 31.15
N ALA A 7 82.74 -11.74 31.19
CA ALA A 7 81.46 -12.11 30.50
C ALA A 7 80.96 -10.91 29.63
N SER A 8 79.70 -10.62 29.27
CA SER A 8 78.31 -11.13 29.52
C SER A 8 77.53 -11.13 28.17
N VAL A 9 76.27 -11.54 27.94
CA VAL A 9 75.03 -11.82 28.72
C VAL A 9 74.18 -10.59 29.10
N SER A 10 73.00 -10.46 28.45
CA SER A 10 71.75 -9.80 28.91
C SER A 10 70.56 -10.37 28.12
N SER A 11 69.42 -10.62 28.76
CA SER A 11 68.27 -11.36 28.19
C SER A 11 67.00 -10.50 28.07
N LEU A 12 66.13 -10.85 27.12
CA LEU A 12 64.74 -10.36 27.04
C LEU A 12 63.87 -11.43 26.39
N GLY A 13 63.21 -12.25 27.21
CA GLY A 13 62.23 -13.23 26.75
C GLY A 13 60.84 -12.60 26.66
N LEU A 14 60.16 -12.74 25.52
CA LEU A 14 58.72 -12.53 25.42
C LEU A 14 58.02 -13.90 25.46
N ASP A 15 57.12 -14.09 26.44
CA ASP A 15 56.35 -15.33 26.58
C ASP A 15 55.21 -15.39 25.54
N VAL A 16 55.29 -16.41 24.68
CA VAL A 16 54.34 -16.69 23.58
C VAL A 16 52.93 -17.00 24.11
N ARG A 17 52.79 -17.50 25.35
CA ARG A 17 51.49 -17.87 25.95
C ARG A 17 50.57 -16.67 26.16
N THR A 18 51.12 -15.49 26.41
CA THR A 18 50.31 -14.27 26.63
C THR A 18 49.67 -13.75 25.35
N LEU A 19 50.20 -14.12 24.18
CA LEU A 19 49.69 -13.68 22.88
C LEU A 19 48.45 -14.48 22.46
N THR A 20 48.50 -15.81 22.61
CA THR A 20 47.44 -16.71 22.11
C THR A 20 46.12 -16.53 22.85
N MET A 21 46.14 -16.33 24.17
CA MET A 21 44.92 -16.05 24.95
C MET A 21 44.15 -14.81 24.47
N ARG A 22 44.85 -13.75 24.03
CA ARG A 22 44.20 -12.50 23.57
C ARG A 22 43.46 -12.68 22.24
N PHE A 23 44.00 -13.47 21.31
CA PHE A 23 43.34 -13.76 20.03
C PHE A 23 42.09 -14.64 20.21
N VAL A 24 42.13 -15.64 21.10
CA VAL A 24 40.96 -16.49 21.39
C VAL A 24 39.81 -15.67 22.01
N ALA A 25 40.11 -14.76 22.94
CA ALA A 25 39.10 -13.89 23.55
C ALA A 25 38.40 -12.98 22.52
N LEU A 26 39.16 -12.41 21.56
CA LEU A 26 38.63 -11.56 20.48
C LEU A 26 37.79 -12.34 19.46
N ALA A 27 38.12 -13.61 19.18
CA ALA A 27 37.32 -14.45 18.30
C ALA A 27 35.93 -14.77 18.90
N ILE A 28 35.88 -15.04 20.21
CA ILE A 28 34.65 -15.41 20.93
C ILE A 28 33.67 -14.22 21.01
N THR A 29 34.15 -13.01 21.30
CA THR A 29 33.28 -11.82 21.36
C THR A 29 32.73 -11.42 19.99
N SER A 30 33.52 -11.58 18.92
CA SER A 30 33.05 -11.38 17.54
C SER A 30 31.91 -12.35 17.17
N LEU A 31 32.05 -13.63 17.52
CA LEU A 31 31.02 -14.64 17.25
C LEU A 31 29.70 -14.34 17.98
N LEU A 32 29.79 -13.90 19.25
CA LEU A 32 28.61 -13.57 20.07
C LEU A 32 27.86 -12.34 19.54
N ALA A 33 28.57 -11.36 18.95
CA ALA A 33 27.97 -10.18 18.34
C ALA A 33 27.13 -10.52 17.10
N LEU A 34 27.56 -11.48 16.27
CA LEU A 34 26.76 -11.94 15.11
C LEU A 34 25.47 -12.64 15.55
N VAL A 35 25.52 -13.46 16.60
CA VAL A 35 24.32 -14.19 17.09
C VAL A 35 23.25 -13.22 17.61
N LEU A 36 23.65 -12.15 18.29
CA LEU A 36 22.73 -11.12 18.79
C LEU A 36 22.13 -10.23 17.69
N ALA A 37 22.78 -10.11 16.53
CA ALA A 37 22.26 -9.38 15.37
C ALA A 37 21.28 -10.20 14.50
N GLY A 38 21.30 -11.53 14.60
CA GLY A 38 20.59 -12.44 13.68
C GLY A 38 19.07 -12.54 13.86
N CYS A 39 18.53 -12.15 15.02
CA CYS A 39 17.12 -12.35 15.37
C CYS A 39 16.27 -11.07 15.25
N ALA A 40 16.53 -10.25 14.23
CA ALA A 40 15.57 -9.25 13.77
C ALA A 40 14.36 -9.96 13.15
N VAL A 41 13.39 -10.34 13.99
CA VAL A 41 12.09 -10.88 13.53
C VAL A 41 11.44 -9.81 12.67
N ALA A 42 11.45 -10.01 11.35
CA ALA A 42 10.78 -9.11 10.43
C ALA A 42 9.31 -9.01 10.84
N PRO A 43 8.77 -7.79 11.09
CA PRO A 43 7.38 -7.65 11.47
C PRO A 43 6.54 -8.23 10.34
N ALA A 44 5.71 -9.22 10.66
CA ALA A 44 4.90 -9.93 9.68
C ALA A 44 4.09 -8.90 8.87
N ALA A 45 4.45 -8.74 7.59
CA ALA A 45 3.94 -7.66 6.78
C ALA A 45 2.41 -7.80 6.66
N LYS A 46 1.69 -6.93 7.38
CA LYS A 46 0.25 -6.74 7.19
C LYS A 46 0.07 -6.42 5.71
N HIS A 47 -0.52 -7.34 4.95
CA HIS A 47 -0.73 -7.15 3.52
C HIS A 47 -1.88 -6.15 3.36
N GLU A 48 -1.51 -4.87 3.38
CA GLU A 48 -2.44 -3.78 3.15
C GLU A 48 -3.09 -3.95 1.78
N VAL A 49 -4.39 -3.66 1.72
CA VAL A 49 -5.14 -3.70 0.47
C VAL A 49 -4.68 -2.52 -0.39
N GLN A 50 -4.33 -2.78 -1.64
CA GLN A 50 -3.85 -1.78 -2.59
C GLN A 50 -4.91 -1.56 -3.67
N ILE A 51 -5.74 -0.52 -3.52
CA ILE A 51 -6.67 -0.07 -4.55
C ILE A 51 -5.90 0.78 -5.58
N ALA A 52 -5.81 0.27 -6.81
CA ALA A 52 -5.06 0.86 -7.92
C ALA A 52 -5.99 1.41 -9.03
N HIS A 53 -5.45 1.83 -10.17
CA HIS A 53 -6.27 2.30 -11.31
C HIS A 53 -6.84 1.14 -12.14
N LEU A 54 -8.13 1.23 -12.45
CA LEU A 54 -8.88 0.36 -13.35
C LEU A 54 -8.54 0.69 -14.83
N PRO A 55 -8.33 -0.30 -15.72
CA PRO A 55 -8.12 -0.04 -17.15
C PRO A 55 -9.34 0.61 -17.81
N VAL A 56 -9.10 1.47 -18.81
CA VAL A 56 -10.14 2.26 -19.48
C VAL A 56 -11.18 1.37 -20.16
N GLU A 57 -10.76 0.21 -20.68
CA GLU A 57 -11.60 -0.79 -21.34
C GLU A 57 -12.57 -1.50 -20.38
N GLN A 58 -12.40 -1.30 -19.07
CA GLN A 58 -13.25 -1.87 -18.02
C GLN A 58 -14.09 -0.82 -17.30
N VAL A 59 -13.85 0.46 -17.54
CA VAL A 59 -14.70 1.55 -17.06
C VAL A 59 -16.04 1.49 -17.79
N PHE A 60 -17.16 1.57 -17.06
CA PHE A 60 -18.46 1.79 -17.68
C PHE A 60 -18.52 3.22 -18.26
N PRO A 61 -19.00 3.40 -19.51
CA PRO A 61 -19.15 4.74 -20.08
C PRO A 61 -20.14 5.57 -19.25
N LEU A 62 -19.92 6.88 -19.19
CA LEU A 62 -20.82 7.81 -18.49
C LEU A 62 -21.88 8.44 -19.41
N GLU A 63 -21.79 8.20 -20.72
CA GLU A 63 -22.76 8.62 -21.73
C GLU A 63 -23.06 7.42 -22.65
N GLY A 64 -24.32 7.24 -23.03
CA GLY A 64 -24.76 6.17 -23.94
C GLY A 64 -25.94 5.35 -23.39
N GLU A 65 -26.04 4.08 -23.79
CA GLU A 65 -27.19 3.23 -23.43
C GLU A 65 -27.26 2.81 -21.94
N GLN A 66 -26.25 3.13 -21.13
CA GLN A 66 -26.19 2.73 -19.72
C GLN A 66 -25.67 3.87 -18.84
N CYS A 67 -26.48 4.27 -17.86
CA CYS A 67 -26.06 5.18 -16.81
C CYS A 67 -24.96 4.54 -15.93
N GLY A 68 -23.92 5.31 -15.64
CA GLY A 68 -22.74 4.83 -14.91
C GLY A 68 -22.17 5.87 -13.94
N CYS A 69 -21.21 5.42 -13.13
CA CYS A 69 -20.42 6.23 -12.22
C CYS A 69 -18.95 5.78 -12.24
N MET A 70 -18.02 6.72 -12.22
CA MET A 70 -16.60 6.52 -11.93
C MET A 70 -16.26 7.11 -10.55
N SER A 71 -15.43 6.43 -9.78
CA SER A 71 -14.85 6.95 -8.53
C SER A 71 -13.31 6.94 -8.62
N PHE A 72 -12.71 8.09 -8.34
CA PHE A 72 -11.28 8.38 -8.46
C PHE A 72 -10.69 8.71 -7.08
N ARG A 73 -9.40 8.44 -6.85
CA ARG A 73 -8.72 8.87 -5.61
C ARG A 73 -8.74 10.41 -5.54
N ALA A 74 -9.20 10.98 -4.43
CA ALA A 74 -9.30 12.44 -4.30
C ALA A 74 -7.93 13.10 -4.45
N GLY A 75 -7.82 14.09 -5.34
CA GLY A 75 -6.57 14.79 -5.67
C GLY A 75 -5.70 14.11 -6.74
N ALA A 76 -6.20 13.07 -7.42
CA ALA A 76 -5.47 12.39 -8.50
C ALA A 76 -5.13 13.32 -9.68
N GLN A 77 -3.84 13.51 -9.95
CA GLN A 77 -3.32 14.43 -10.99
C GLN A 77 -3.65 14.03 -12.43
N GLN A 78 -3.97 12.76 -12.69
CA GLN A 78 -4.26 12.22 -14.04
C GLN A 78 -5.64 11.56 -14.11
N ALA A 79 -6.65 12.25 -13.56
CA ALA A 79 -8.03 11.80 -13.43
C ALA A 79 -8.59 10.96 -14.59
N LYS A 80 -8.39 11.37 -15.86
CA LYS A 80 -9.00 10.74 -17.04
C LYS A 80 -8.76 9.23 -17.17
N ASN A 81 -7.63 8.72 -16.66
CA ASN A 81 -7.29 7.28 -16.66
C ASN A 81 -7.04 6.73 -15.24
N ALA A 82 -7.58 7.39 -14.20
CA ALA A 82 -7.27 7.12 -12.79
C ALA A 82 -8.48 6.67 -11.95
N ALA A 83 -9.53 6.13 -12.59
CA ALA A 83 -10.67 5.55 -11.89
C ALA A 83 -10.18 4.36 -11.05
N LEU A 84 -10.57 4.30 -9.78
CA LEU A 84 -10.30 3.16 -8.88
C LEU A 84 -11.41 2.10 -8.98
N PHE A 85 -12.63 2.61 -9.11
CA PHE A 85 -13.88 1.89 -9.10
C PHE A 85 -14.80 2.50 -10.16
N SER A 86 -15.53 1.69 -10.91
CA SER A 86 -16.60 2.16 -11.79
C SER A 86 -17.81 1.24 -11.66
N PHE A 87 -19.03 1.77 -11.76
CA PHE A 87 -20.23 0.97 -11.52
C PHE A 87 -21.47 1.50 -12.24
N THR A 88 -22.44 0.61 -12.42
CA THR A 88 -23.83 0.87 -12.83
C THR A 88 -24.75 0.58 -11.63
N PRO A 89 -26.08 0.80 -11.73
CA PRO A 89 -27.02 0.47 -10.65
C PRO A 89 -27.08 -1.01 -10.23
N THR A 90 -26.35 -1.93 -10.86
CA THR A 90 -26.37 -3.37 -10.51
C THR A 90 -24.99 -4.02 -10.37
N GLN A 91 -23.95 -3.48 -11.01
CA GLN A 91 -22.62 -4.08 -11.12
C GLN A 91 -21.54 -3.02 -10.89
N GLY A 92 -20.41 -3.41 -10.29
CA GLY A 92 -19.26 -2.54 -10.08
C GLY A 92 -17.95 -3.26 -10.33
N ARG A 93 -16.93 -2.53 -10.79
CA ARG A 93 -15.59 -3.03 -11.14
C ARG A 93 -14.55 -2.30 -10.33
N LEU A 94 -13.85 -3.04 -9.47
CA LEU A 94 -12.86 -2.51 -8.55
C LEU A 94 -11.47 -3.07 -8.87
N ARG A 95 -10.45 -2.21 -8.86
CA ARG A 95 -9.05 -2.61 -9.03
C ARG A 95 -8.38 -2.84 -7.66
N VAL A 96 -8.20 -4.09 -7.25
CA VAL A 96 -7.58 -4.46 -5.96
C VAL A 96 -6.34 -5.33 -6.20
N ASN A 97 -5.21 -5.00 -5.56
CA ASN A 97 -3.98 -5.80 -5.56
C ASN A 97 -3.51 -6.21 -6.96
N GLY A 98 -3.67 -5.32 -7.95
CA GLY A 98 -3.31 -5.58 -9.34
C GLY A 98 -4.29 -6.48 -10.12
N GLN A 99 -5.44 -6.80 -9.55
CA GLN A 99 -6.53 -7.58 -10.18
C GLN A 99 -7.79 -6.73 -10.38
N ASN A 100 -8.60 -7.09 -11.38
CA ASN A 100 -9.90 -6.47 -11.64
C ASN A 100 -10.98 -7.39 -11.08
N LEU A 101 -11.83 -6.85 -10.20
CA LEU A 101 -12.86 -7.62 -9.51
C LEU A 101 -14.25 -7.09 -9.87
N GLU A 102 -15.06 -7.97 -10.46
CA GLU A 102 -16.49 -7.75 -10.69
C GLU A 102 -17.25 -7.96 -9.36
N LEU A 103 -17.98 -6.94 -8.94
CA LEU A 103 -18.82 -6.90 -7.76
C LEU A 103 -20.28 -6.70 -8.17
N LYS A 104 -21.22 -7.27 -7.41
CA LYS A 104 -22.66 -6.98 -7.53
C LYS A 104 -23.07 -5.95 -6.50
N GLN A 105 -24.01 -5.08 -6.83
CA GLN A 105 -24.62 -4.22 -5.81
C GLN A 105 -25.46 -5.09 -4.87
N ALA A 106 -25.14 -5.05 -3.58
CA ALA A 106 -25.82 -5.78 -2.52
C ALA A 106 -26.86 -4.90 -1.80
N ALA A 107 -26.61 -3.59 -1.69
CA ALA A 107 -27.59 -2.62 -1.21
C ALA A 107 -27.33 -1.20 -1.77
N HIS A 108 -28.41 -0.43 -1.91
CA HIS A 108 -28.38 1.02 -2.08
C HIS A 108 -29.21 1.65 -0.95
N ARG A 109 -28.70 2.72 -0.34
CA ARG A 109 -29.41 3.52 0.67
C ARG A 109 -29.16 5.01 0.43
N THR A 110 -30.21 5.81 0.40
CA THR A 110 -30.08 7.28 0.38
C THR A 110 -29.82 7.80 1.80
N ALA A 111 -28.85 8.69 1.92
CA ALA A 111 -28.57 9.48 3.14
C ALA A 111 -28.86 10.96 2.87
N ALA A 112 -28.80 11.83 3.89
CA ALA A 112 -29.16 13.24 3.76
C ALA A 112 -28.25 14.01 2.76
N GLY A 113 -28.69 14.10 1.50
CA GLY A 113 -27.94 14.70 0.38
C GLY A 113 -26.90 13.77 -0.27
N GLY A 114 -27.03 12.45 -0.14
CA GLY A 114 -26.04 11.50 -0.68
C GLY A 114 -26.52 10.05 -0.74
N HIS A 115 -25.61 9.16 -1.13
CA HIS A 115 -25.85 7.73 -1.25
C HIS A 115 -24.82 6.88 -0.52
N VAL A 116 -25.26 5.72 -0.07
CA VAL A 116 -24.44 4.61 0.41
C VAL A 116 -24.72 3.41 -0.50
N ASN A 117 -23.76 3.06 -1.34
CA ASN A 117 -23.80 1.87 -2.18
C ASN A 117 -22.90 0.79 -1.58
N GLU A 118 -23.43 -0.41 -1.41
CA GLU A 118 -22.72 -1.56 -0.86
C GLU A 118 -22.59 -2.63 -1.96
N PHE A 119 -21.36 -3.07 -2.23
CA PHE A 119 -21.03 -4.01 -3.29
C PHE A 119 -20.27 -5.22 -2.74
N THR A 120 -20.53 -6.40 -3.30
CA THR A 120 -19.88 -7.66 -2.88
C THR A 120 -19.45 -8.52 -4.07
N GLY A 121 -18.33 -9.22 -3.90
CA GLY A 121 -17.76 -10.16 -4.87
C GLY A 121 -16.94 -11.25 -4.17
N SER A 122 -16.17 -12.03 -4.94
CA SER A 122 -15.37 -13.13 -4.38
C SER A 122 -14.26 -12.60 -3.48
N GLY A 123 -14.34 -12.87 -2.17
CA GLY A 123 -13.35 -12.45 -1.17
C GLY A 123 -13.27 -10.95 -0.89
N VAL A 124 -14.13 -10.12 -1.50
CA VAL A 124 -14.07 -8.64 -1.43
C VAL A 124 -15.45 -8.01 -1.27
N SER A 125 -15.54 -6.97 -0.44
CA SER A 125 -16.67 -6.04 -0.41
C SER A 125 -16.18 -4.58 -0.44
N ALA A 126 -17.03 -3.71 -0.97
CA ALA A 126 -16.78 -2.28 -1.07
C ALA A 126 -18.03 -1.48 -0.65
N LEU A 127 -17.83 -0.50 0.23
CA LEU A 127 -18.87 0.42 0.68
C LEU A 127 -18.50 1.82 0.21
N LEU A 128 -19.32 2.38 -0.67
CA LEU A 128 -19.14 3.74 -1.22
C LEU A 128 -20.18 4.67 -0.59
N THR A 129 -19.73 5.55 0.29
CA THR A 129 -20.54 6.57 0.96
C THR A 129 -20.18 7.94 0.39
N ALA A 130 -21.03 8.55 -0.42
CA ALA A 130 -20.75 9.84 -1.06
C ALA A 130 -21.92 10.82 -1.01
N LYS A 131 -21.61 12.12 -1.03
CA LYS A 131 -22.55 13.24 -0.96
C LYS A 131 -22.44 14.10 -2.21
N GLU A 132 -23.57 14.57 -2.74
CA GLU A 132 -23.59 15.43 -3.93
C GLU A 132 -23.00 16.82 -3.62
N VAL A 133 -22.24 17.37 -4.57
CA VAL A 133 -21.60 18.69 -4.49
C VAL A 133 -21.61 19.40 -5.85
N PRO A 134 -21.52 20.75 -5.89
CA PRO A 134 -21.42 21.49 -7.15
C PRO A 134 -20.23 21.02 -7.99
N PHE A 135 -20.45 20.65 -9.26
CA PHE A 135 -19.44 20.06 -10.13
C PHE A 135 -18.11 20.83 -10.14
N LEU A 136 -18.16 22.16 -10.32
CA LEU A 136 -16.98 23.01 -10.41
C LEU A 136 -16.09 23.00 -9.16
N GLN A 137 -16.64 22.64 -8.00
CA GLN A 137 -15.92 22.64 -6.71
C GLN A 137 -15.01 21.41 -6.54
N ALA A 138 -15.37 20.26 -7.12
CA ALA A 138 -14.70 18.98 -6.84
C ALA A 138 -14.39 18.14 -8.09
N CYS A 139 -15.26 18.17 -9.11
CA CYS A 139 -15.13 17.33 -10.30
C CYS A 139 -14.48 18.04 -11.51
N SER A 140 -14.24 19.36 -11.44
CA SER A 140 -13.60 20.12 -12.52
C SER A 140 -12.19 19.66 -12.97
N PRO A 141 -11.35 18.97 -12.16
CA PRO A 141 -10.10 18.36 -12.64
C PRO A 141 -10.26 17.01 -13.36
N TYR A 142 -11.46 16.42 -13.33
CA TYR A 142 -11.77 15.12 -13.89
C TYR A 142 -12.20 15.27 -15.37
N PRO A 143 -12.35 14.21 -16.19
CA PRO A 143 -12.91 14.37 -17.53
C PRO A 143 -14.22 15.16 -17.48
N GLU A 144 -14.51 15.93 -18.53
CA GLU A 144 -15.67 16.82 -18.58
C GLU A 144 -16.95 16.07 -18.19
N PRO A 145 -17.86 16.73 -17.45
CA PRO A 145 -19.06 16.06 -17.00
C PRO A 145 -19.85 15.62 -18.23
N PRO A 146 -20.44 14.41 -18.19
CA PRO A 146 -21.44 14.05 -19.18
C PRO A 146 -22.57 15.10 -19.17
N VAL A 147 -23.28 15.27 -20.27
CA VAL A 147 -24.24 16.40 -20.45
C VAL A 147 -25.33 16.43 -19.35
N HIS A 148 -25.60 15.29 -18.71
CA HIS A 148 -26.50 15.15 -17.56
C HIS A 148 -25.80 14.60 -16.29
N GLY A 149 -24.55 15.01 -16.04
CA GLY A 149 -23.72 14.47 -14.96
C GLY A 149 -23.86 15.11 -13.58
N SER A 150 -23.86 14.26 -12.55
CA SER A 150 -23.78 14.66 -11.12
C SER A 150 -22.39 14.38 -10.54
N CYS A 151 -21.97 15.26 -9.62
CA CYS A 151 -20.68 15.20 -8.92
C CYS A 151 -20.85 14.89 -7.44
N PHE A 152 -20.08 13.96 -6.91
CA PHE A 152 -20.13 13.56 -5.50
C PHE A 152 -18.71 13.47 -4.90
N VAL A 153 -18.61 13.64 -3.59
CA VAL A 153 -17.38 13.38 -2.80
C VAL A 153 -17.71 12.45 -1.63
N GLY A 154 -16.79 11.57 -1.26
CA GLY A 154 -17.11 10.52 -0.29
C GLY A 154 -15.95 9.61 0.11
N THR A 155 -16.27 8.53 0.83
CA THR A 155 -15.36 7.42 1.12
C THR A 155 -15.69 6.18 0.29
N LEU A 156 -14.64 5.51 -0.17
CA LEU A 156 -14.67 4.15 -0.68
C LEU A 156 -13.92 3.26 0.32
N ASP A 157 -14.67 2.49 1.10
CA ASP A 157 -14.18 1.58 2.12
C ASP A 157 -14.15 0.15 1.57
N VAL A 158 -12.98 -0.42 1.33
CA VAL A 158 -12.80 -1.76 0.75
C VAL A 158 -12.31 -2.73 1.80
N LYS A 159 -12.89 -3.93 1.82
CA LYS A 159 -12.46 -5.06 2.65
C LYS A 159 -12.18 -6.25 1.76
N ALA A 160 -11.02 -6.86 1.93
CA ALA A 160 -10.58 -8.06 1.21
C ALA A 160 -10.01 -9.07 2.20
N GLU A 161 -9.78 -10.31 1.76
CA GLU A 161 -9.17 -11.36 2.60
C GLU A 161 -7.81 -10.95 3.22
N GLN A 162 -7.05 -10.07 2.56
CA GLN A 162 -5.77 -9.56 3.08
C GLN A 162 -5.91 -8.42 4.10
N GLY A 163 -7.00 -7.65 4.11
CA GLY A 163 -7.17 -6.48 4.98
C GLY A 163 -8.26 -5.50 4.56
N SER A 164 -8.07 -4.21 4.84
CA SER A 164 -8.99 -3.14 4.43
C SER A 164 -8.30 -1.80 4.19
N GLU A 165 -8.66 -1.10 3.11
CA GLU A 165 -8.23 0.27 2.78
C GLU A 165 -9.48 1.20 2.77
N SER A 166 -9.34 2.45 3.19
CA SER A 166 -10.41 3.46 3.18
C SER A 166 -9.92 4.71 2.46
N LEU A 167 -10.64 5.13 1.42
CA LEU A 167 -10.20 6.18 0.52
C LEU A 167 -11.18 7.33 0.37
N GLN A 168 -10.67 8.55 0.50
CA GLN A 168 -11.35 9.74 0.01
C GLN A 168 -11.42 9.66 -1.52
N VAL A 169 -12.62 9.76 -2.07
CA VAL A 169 -12.90 9.68 -3.51
C VAL A 169 -13.72 10.86 -4.00
N VAL A 170 -13.44 11.25 -5.24
CA VAL A 170 -14.36 12.07 -6.06
C VAL A 170 -15.08 11.11 -6.99
N GLN A 171 -16.39 11.27 -7.15
CA GLN A 171 -17.24 10.43 -7.98
C GLN A 171 -17.97 11.28 -9.01
N LEU A 172 -17.89 10.87 -10.28
CA LEU A 172 -18.61 11.46 -11.40
C LEU A 172 -19.58 10.42 -11.96
N CYS A 173 -20.85 10.77 -12.09
CA CYS A 173 -21.88 9.92 -12.69
C CYS A 173 -22.52 10.59 -13.90
N GLY A 174 -23.17 9.81 -14.77
CA GLY A 174 -23.98 10.32 -15.86
C GLY A 174 -24.81 9.28 -16.59
N CYS A 175 -25.57 9.80 -17.55
CA CYS A 175 -26.27 9.12 -18.64
C CYS A 175 -26.15 10.04 -19.87
#